data_AF-A0A7V9MB56-F1
#
_entry.id   AF-A0A7V9MB56-F1
#
_cell.length_a   1.000
_cell.length_b   1.000
_cell.length_c   1.000
_cell.angle_alpha   90.00
_cell.angle_beta   90.00
_cell.angle_gamma   90.00
#
_symmetry.space_group_name_H-M   'P 1'
#
loop_
_entity.id
_entity.type
_entity.pdbx_description
1 polymer ?
#
loop_
_entity_poly.entity_id
_entity_poly.type
_entity_poly.pdbx_seq_one_letter_code
_entity_poly.pdbx_strand_id
1 'polypeptide(L)'
;MDADSLDQLLLVGSGVLLLAILAVRASARVGLPSLLIYLAMGILLGESVLGVEFDDAKTAHALGFAALVVILTEGGLTTKWAEVRPSITLGVALATLGVAISVGVVAVVAHFALG
;
A
#
# COMPACT_ATOMS: atom_id res chain seq x y z
N MET A 1 -1.75 25.67 10.94
CA MET A 1 -2.56 24.51 11.34
C MET A 1 -2.96 24.76 12.77
N ASP A 2 -4.23 25.06 12.99
CA ASP A 2 -4.78 25.35 14.31
C ASP A 2 -5.23 24.04 14.98
N ALA A 3 -5.35 24.04 16.31
CA ALA A 3 -5.64 22.82 17.08
C ALA A 3 -6.93 22.12 16.63
N ASP A 4 -7.98 22.90 16.33
CA ASP A 4 -9.27 22.37 15.89
C ASP A 4 -9.18 21.59 14.57
N SER A 5 -8.32 22.03 13.64
CA SER A 5 -8.12 21.36 12.36
C SER A 5 -7.42 20.01 12.54
N LEU A 6 -6.47 19.93 13.47
CA LEU A 6 -5.78 18.69 13.83
C LEU A 6 -6.73 17.70 14.47
N ASP A 7 -7.58 18.16 15.39
CA ASP A 7 -8.56 17.31 16.07
C ASP A 7 -9.54 16.68 15.08
N GLN A 8 -10.04 17.47 14.12
CA GLN A 8 -10.92 16.95 13.08
C GLN A 8 -10.21 15.92 12.17
N LEU A 9 -8.97 16.17 11.80
CA LEU A 9 -8.18 15.28 10.94
C LEU A 9 -7.87 13.95 11.66
N LEU A 10 -7.51 14.00 12.95
CA LEU A 10 -7.31 12.83 13.80
C LEU A 10 -8.60 12.06 14.02
N LEU A 11 -9.74 12.74 14.18
CA LEU A 11 -11.05 12.12 14.34
C LEU A 11 -11.45 11.33 13.08
N VAL A 12 -11.31 11.94 11.90
CA VAL A 12 -11.57 11.25 10.63
C VAL A 12 -10.59 10.10 10.42
N GLY A 13 -9.29 10.35 10.61
CA GLY A 13 -8.24 9.34 10.42
C GLY A 13 -8.40 8.13 11.35
N SER A 14 -8.72 8.36 12.62
CA SER A 14 -9.01 7.28 13.57
C SER A 14 -10.30 6.53 13.22
N GLY A 15 -11.34 7.22 12.75
CA GLY A 15 -12.55 6.59 12.23
C GLY A 15 -12.26 5.65 11.06
N VAL A 16 -11.48 6.10 10.07
CA VAL A 16 -11.03 5.27 8.93
C VAL A 16 -10.21 4.07 9.42
N LEU A 17 -9.28 4.27 10.35
CA LEU A 17 -8.47 3.19 10.93
C LEU A 17 -9.34 2.13 11.63
N LEU A 18 -10.33 2.56 12.42
CA LEU A 18 -11.28 1.66 13.09
C LEU A 18 -12.09 0.85 12.06
N LEU A 19 -12.59 1.51 11.01
CA LEU A 19 -13.28 0.83 9.91
C LEU A 19 -12.38 -0.20 9.23
N ALA A 20 -11.11 0.14 8.97
CA ALA A 20 -10.12 -0.78 8.39
C ALA A 20 -9.89 -2.02 9.26
N ILE A 21 -9.78 -1.84 10.59
CA ILE A 21 -9.62 -2.96 11.53
C ILE A 21 -10.86 -3.87 11.55
N LEU A 22 -12.06 -3.28 11.55
CA LEU A 22 -13.31 -4.05 11.47
C LEU A 22 -13.41 -4.80 10.13
N ALA A 23 -13.03 -4.15 9.04
CA ALA A 23 -13.03 -4.72 7.70
C ALA A 23 -12.06 -5.90 7.58
N VAL A 24 -10.84 -5.80 8.15
CA VAL A 24 -9.90 -6.94 8.15
C VAL A 24 -10.43 -8.12 8.97
N ARG A 25 -11.11 -7.84 10.09
CA ARG A 25 -11.74 -8.89 10.91
C ARG A 25 -12.87 -9.59 10.14
N ALA A 26 -13.67 -8.84 9.39
CA ALA A 26 -14.70 -9.40 8.53
C ALA A 26 -14.10 -10.21 7.36
N SER A 27 -13.06 -9.66 6.70
CA SER A 27 -12.29 -10.32 5.63
C SER A 27 -11.82 -11.72 6.02
N ALA A 28 -11.26 -11.84 7.23
CA ALA A 28 -10.76 -13.11 7.74
C ALA A 28 -11.86 -14.19 7.88
N ARG A 29 -13.13 -13.79 7.98
CA ARG A 29 -14.28 -14.74 8.01
C ARG A 29 -14.81 -15.09 6.63
N VAL A 30 -14.74 -14.16 5.67
CA VAL A 30 -15.30 -14.35 4.32
C VAL A 30 -14.28 -14.99 3.36
N GLY A 31 -12.99 -15.02 3.74
CA GLY A 31 -11.92 -15.65 2.95
C GLY A 31 -11.43 -14.83 1.76
N LEU A 32 -11.92 -13.59 1.59
CA LEU A 32 -11.40 -12.67 0.58
C LEU A 32 -10.00 -12.15 0.98
N PRO A 33 -9.12 -11.88 0.00
CA PRO A 33 -7.87 -11.16 0.23
C PRO A 33 -8.13 -9.80 0.88
N SER A 34 -7.50 -9.53 2.02
CA SER A 34 -7.66 -8.28 2.78
C SER A 34 -7.35 -7.04 1.96
N LEU A 35 -6.39 -7.13 1.04
CA LEU A 35 -6.02 -6.06 0.12
C LEU A 35 -7.20 -5.58 -0.74
N LEU A 36 -8.06 -6.49 -1.21
CA LEU A 36 -9.23 -6.11 -2.02
C LEU A 36 -10.24 -5.31 -1.20
N ILE A 37 -10.38 -5.62 0.09
CA ILE A 37 -11.29 -4.91 0.98
C ILE A 37 -10.74 -3.52 1.31
N TYR A 38 -9.43 -3.37 1.51
CA TYR A 38 -8.81 -2.06 1.68
C TYR A 38 -8.93 -1.20 0.42
N LEU A 39 -8.78 -1.79 -0.77
CA LEU A 39 -9.01 -1.09 -2.04
C LEU A 39 -10.47 -0.63 -2.16
N ALA A 40 -11.44 -1.52 -1.90
CA ALA A 40 -12.86 -1.17 -1.94
C ALA A 40 -13.19 -0.05 -0.95
N MET A 41 -12.63 -0.09 0.26
CA MET A 41 -12.79 0.97 1.25
C MET A 41 -12.26 2.32 0.75
N GLY A 42 -11.08 2.33 0.12
CA GLY A 42 -10.53 3.55 -0.50
C GLY A 42 -11.43 4.11 -1.60
N ILE A 43 -11.96 3.25 -2.47
CA ILE A 43 -12.90 3.65 -3.53
C ILE A 43 -14.19 4.23 -2.93
N LEU A 44 -14.73 3.63 -1.86
CA LEU A 44 -15.92 4.12 -1.17
C LEU A 44 -15.67 5.45 -0.45
N LEU A 45 -14.48 5.66 0.11
CA LEU A 45 -14.12 6.94 0.72
C LEU A 45 -13.87 8.04 -0.33
N GLY A 46 -13.51 7.65 -1.56
CA GLY A 46 -13.26 8.52 -2.71
C GLY A 46 -14.27 9.63 -2.97
N GLU A 47 -13.84 10.64 -3.73
CA GLU A 47 -14.64 11.80 -4.17
C GLU A 47 -15.98 11.41 -4.79
N SER A 48 -16.02 10.31 -5.54
CA SER A 48 -17.21 9.86 -6.26
C SER A 48 -18.29 9.21 -5.37
N VAL A 49 -17.98 8.88 -4.12
CA VAL A 49 -18.89 8.14 -3.24
C VAL A 49 -19.14 8.87 -1.92
N LEU A 50 -18.11 9.09 -1.11
CA LEU A 50 -18.23 9.79 0.19
C LEU A 50 -17.65 11.20 0.19
N GLY A 51 -17.04 11.63 -0.92
CA GLY A 51 -16.64 13.02 -1.12
C GLY A 51 -15.34 13.42 -0.39
N VAL A 52 -14.50 12.47 0.01
CA VAL A 52 -13.16 12.81 0.51
C VAL A 52 -12.31 13.22 -0.68
N GLU A 53 -11.90 14.49 -0.74
CA GLU A 53 -11.01 15.01 -1.78
C GLU A 53 -9.62 14.37 -1.67
N PHE A 54 -9.16 13.80 -2.79
CA PHE A 54 -7.84 13.18 -2.94
C PHE A 54 -6.99 13.90 -3.98
N ASP A 55 -7.40 15.09 -4.45
CA ASP A 55 -6.71 15.89 -5.46
C ASP A 55 -5.46 16.64 -4.92
N ASP A 56 -4.64 15.95 -4.12
CA ASP A 56 -3.32 16.44 -3.72
C ASP A 56 -2.27 15.33 -3.81
N ALA A 57 -1.53 15.35 -4.91
CA ALA A 57 -0.41 14.46 -5.15
C ALA A 57 0.69 14.58 -4.08
N LYS A 58 0.88 15.75 -3.45
CA LYS A 58 1.90 15.92 -2.40
C LYS A 58 1.51 15.20 -1.12
N THR A 59 0.27 15.34 -0.68
CA THR A 59 -0.25 14.63 0.50
C THR A 59 -0.30 13.13 0.26
N ALA A 60 -0.76 12.69 -0.90
CA ALA A 60 -0.76 11.27 -1.28
C ALA A 60 0.67 10.67 -1.30
N HIS A 61 1.63 11.41 -1.87
CA HIS A 61 3.03 11.00 -1.87
C HIS A 61 3.62 10.93 -0.47
N ALA A 62 3.39 11.96 0.37
CA ALA A 62 3.91 12.00 1.74
C ALA A 62 3.39 10.83 2.59
N LEU A 63 2.08 10.55 2.53
CA LEU A 63 1.46 9.43 3.24
C LEU A 63 1.92 8.08 2.68
N GLY A 64 1.94 7.92 1.36
CA GLY A 64 2.39 6.70 0.69
C GLY A 64 3.86 6.39 0.96
N PHE A 65 4.72 7.41 0.94
CA PHE A 65 6.13 7.27 1.26
C PHE A 65 6.34 6.92 2.73
N ALA A 66 5.64 7.59 3.66
CA ALA A 66 5.70 7.25 5.08
C ALA A 66 5.25 5.80 5.32
N ALA A 67 4.15 5.37 4.69
CA ALA A 67 3.68 3.99 4.76
C ALA A 67 4.71 3.00 4.18
N LEU A 68 5.29 3.30 3.01
CA LEU A 68 6.31 2.47 2.37
C LEU A 68 7.53 2.29 3.28
N VAL A 69 8.01 3.34 3.93
CA VAL A 69 9.12 3.27 4.90
C VAL A 69 8.76 2.34 6.05
N VAL A 70 7.57 2.45 6.63
CA VAL A 70 7.12 1.57 7.72
C VAL A 70 7.02 0.11 7.25
N ILE A 71 6.41 -0.15 6.10
CA ILE A 71 6.23 -1.50 5.53
C ILE A 71 7.59 -2.15 5.24
N LEU A 72 8.52 -1.43 4.59
CA LEU A 72 9.85 -1.96 4.29
C LEU A 72 10.67 -2.18 5.56
N THR A 73 10.54 -1.30 6.55
CA THR A 73 11.22 -1.44 7.83
C THR A 73 10.71 -2.67 8.57
N GLU A 74 9.39 -2.83 8.68
CA GLU A 74 8.79 -4.00 9.32
C GLU A 74 9.16 -5.29 8.56
N GLY A 75 9.00 -5.33 7.24
CA GLY A 75 9.38 -6.48 6.43
C GLY A 75 10.86 -6.85 6.57
N GLY A 76 11.75 -5.85 6.61
CA GLY A 76 13.18 -6.06 6.80
C GLY A 76 13.55 -6.57 8.19
N LEU A 77 12.98 -5.97 9.25
CA LEU A 77 13.28 -6.34 10.64
C LEU A 77 12.69 -7.71 11.04
N THR A 78 11.52 -8.05 10.50
CA THR A 78 10.83 -9.31 10.82
C THR A 78 11.40 -10.50 10.04
N THR A 79 12.23 -10.23 9.02
CA THR A 79 12.89 -11.27 8.21
C THR A 79 14.00 -11.96 9.01
N LYS A 80 13.88 -13.27 9.16
CA LYS A 80 14.89 -14.08 9.87
C LYS A 80 16.13 -14.30 9.00
N TRP A 81 17.24 -13.67 9.40
CA TRP A 81 18.51 -13.75 8.67
C TRP A 81 19.00 -15.18 8.44
N ALA A 82 18.78 -16.09 9.40
CA ALA A 82 19.19 -17.49 9.28
C ALA A 82 18.47 -18.22 8.13
N GLU A 83 17.23 -17.85 7.81
CA GLU A 83 16.43 -18.45 6.74
C GLU A 83 16.79 -17.87 5.37
N VAL A 84 17.19 -16.59 5.31
CA VAL A 84 17.50 -15.89 4.06
C VAL A 84 18.96 -16.05 3.61
N ARG A 85 19.92 -16.12 4.54
CA ARG A 85 21.35 -16.19 4.23
C ARG A 85 21.72 -17.28 3.20
N PRO A 86 21.16 -18.51 3.25
CA PRO A 86 21.51 -19.56 2.28
C PRO A 86 21.10 -19.26 0.83
N SER A 87 20.07 -18.44 0.62
CA SER A 87 19.48 -18.17 -0.70
C SER A 87 19.75 -16.75 -1.22
N ILE A 88 20.59 -15.97 -0.53
CA ILE A 88 20.78 -14.54 -0.80
C ILE A 88 21.25 -14.25 -2.23
N THR A 89 22.12 -15.08 -2.80
CA THR A 89 22.61 -14.90 -4.18
C THR A 89 21.49 -14.98 -5.20
N LEU A 90 20.60 -15.96 -5.05
CA LEU A 90 19.43 -16.11 -5.90
C LEU A 90 18.41 -14.99 -5.64
N GLY A 91 18.21 -14.62 -4.37
CA GLY A 91 17.34 -13.52 -3.99
C GLY A 91 17.77 -12.19 -4.63
N VAL A 92 19.06 -11.86 -4.60
CA VAL A 92 19.62 -10.66 -5.24
C VAL A 92 19.47 -10.72 -6.76
N ALA A 93 19.71 -11.87 -7.39
CA ALA A 93 19.50 -12.03 -8.83
C ALA A 93 18.02 -11.83 -9.23
N LEU A 94 17.07 -12.37 -8.47
CA LEU A 94 15.64 -12.18 -8.73
C LEU A 94 15.21 -10.72 -8.50
N ALA A 95 15.70 -10.08 -7.44
CA ALA A 95 15.41 -8.68 -7.13
C ALA A 95 15.99 -7.69 -8.17
N THR A 96 17.05 -8.07 -8.89
CA THR A 96 17.70 -7.22 -9.89
C THR A 96 17.32 -7.62 -11.31
N LEU A 97 17.83 -8.76 -11.78
CA LEU A 97 17.60 -9.26 -13.13
C LEU A 97 16.14 -9.65 -13.35
N GLY A 98 15.53 -10.34 -12.38
CA GLY A 98 14.11 -10.73 -12.47
C GLY A 98 13.20 -9.51 -12.63
N VAL A 99 13.36 -8.52 -11.76
CA VAL A 99 12.60 -7.26 -11.83
C VAL A 99 12.89 -6.49 -13.12
N ALA A 100 14.15 -6.37 -13.54
CA ALA A 100 14.51 -5.68 -14.79
C ALA A 100 13.83 -6.32 -16.01
N ILE A 101 13.82 -7.66 -16.08
CA ILE A 101 13.15 -8.40 -17.16
C ILE A 101 11.63 -8.20 -17.07
N SER A 102 11.02 -8.36 -15.90
CA SER A 102 9.58 -8.18 -15.73
C SER A 102 9.11 -6.78 -16.12
N VAL A 103 9.80 -5.75 -15.63
CA VAL A 103 9.51 -4.35 -15.97
C VAL A 103 9.72 -4.10 -17.46
N GLY A 104 10.82 -4.62 -18.03
CA GLY A 104 11.09 -4.48 -19.47
C GLY A 104 10.01 -5.10 -20.35
N VAL A 105 9.56 -6.32 -20.02
CA VAL A 105 8.48 -7.00 -20.77
C VAL A 105 7.17 -6.22 -20.66
N VAL A 106 6.78 -5.82 -19.45
CA VAL A 106 5.54 -5.05 -19.24
C VAL A 106 5.63 -3.71 -19.97
N ALA A 107 6.76 -3.01 -19.90
CA ALA A 107 6.97 -1.73 -20.57
C ALA A 107 6.87 -1.87 -22.10
N VAL A 108 7.50 -2.89 -22.68
CA VAL A 108 7.43 -3.16 -24.13
C VAL A 108 6.00 -3.47 -24.56
N VAL A 109 5.31 -4.36 -23.84
CA VAL A 109 3.92 -4.71 -24.15
C VAL A 109 3.01 -3.49 -24.01
N ALA A 110 3.15 -2.71 -22.93
CA ALA A 110 2.38 -1.50 -22.72
C ALA A 110 2.62 -0.47 -23.83
N HIS A 111 3.89 -0.24 -24.22
CA HIS A 111 4.24 0.67 -25.31
C HIS A 111 3.61 0.23 -26.65
N PHE A 112 3.66 -1.05 -26.99
CA PHE A 112 3.04 -1.52 -28.24
C PHE A 112 1.50 -1.55 -28.20
N ALA A 113 0.90 -1.79 -27.03
CA ALA A 113 -0.54 -1.89 -26.89
C ALA A 113 -1.24 -0.53 -26.71
N LEU A 114 -0.57 0.43 -26.04
CA LEU A 114 -1.15 1.72 -25.65
C LEU A 114 -0.45 2.92 -26.30
N GLY A 115 0.75 2.76 -26.86
CA GLY A 115 1.55 3.83 -27.48
C GLY A 115 2.50 4.49 -26.50
#